data_AF-A0A1G7R1E4-F1
#
_entry.id   AF-A0A1G7R1E4-F1
#
_cell.length_a   1.000
_cell.length_b   1.000
_cell.length_c   1.000
_cell.angle_alpha   90.00
_cell.angle_beta   90.00
_cell.angle_gamma   90.00
#
_symmetry.space_group_name_H-M   'P 1'
#
loop_
_entity.id
_entity.type
_entity.pdbx_description
1 polymer ?
#
loop_
_entity_poly.entity_id
_entity_poly.type
_entity_poly.pdbx_seq_one_letter_code
_entity_poly.pdbx_strand_id
1 'polypeptide(L)'
;MAKPAIVPDWTDESDLAQRLQEVNSQPTFAVLDFDETLWLRNSTEEFIRFARPSVVVAIVMQILGMLKPWRLISRDNPDYYRDWIRIWAVVLVSPWSVLAWRKHAARIGPAYLNASLLRDIAAICPDRIIVATYGFDFIVKPLAAAIDPEMEVVVASSLRDAPRLRAIGKGCALQRAIGTDALTQSIVVTDNFVDQDLCNACAHGFYVRWPEAVYEQAGLTPMIPLAYTSKVKRPKENYLLNGLLGYDYAVLWLAFALFSPAIMPFSVALGFYLLAFFAVYEIGYFDNDRVGLAKEAKPVVSPEFARYSKNFRPGWAWTFGLVLAGLGAGVETLGQIGVDGSGGMIADLRMFARNWLFAMLLIGVTRATFVWFNALQPSMRFVPMLVLQVERTLGYALLLPTGPVGALLCISHAIGRWMPYVIYRFGGDRREFPAHVAALVVFLMCFPLLVISDRRPATEMLTPELGVVLLYLGLRAAKDMARQRSSGLSLRAKLS
;
A
#
# COMPACT_ATOMS: atom_id res chain seq x y z
N MET A 1 -0.63 49.35 -5.82
CA MET A 1 -1.33 48.48 -6.79
C MET A 1 -0.91 47.05 -6.50
N ALA A 2 -1.84 46.12 -6.31
CA ALA A 2 -1.49 44.71 -6.13
C ALA A 2 -0.93 44.16 -7.45
N LYS A 3 0.25 43.51 -7.42
CA LYS A 3 0.80 42.80 -8.57
C LYS A 3 -0.21 41.73 -9.02
N PRO A 4 -0.56 41.64 -10.32
CA PRO A 4 -1.44 40.57 -10.78
C PRO A 4 -0.82 39.22 -10.42
N ALA A 5 -1.63 38.29 -9.92
CA ALA A 5 -1.16 36.95 -9.58
C ALA A 5 -0.55 36.29 -10.82
N ILE A 6 0.61 35.66 -10.67
CA ILE A 6 1.25 34.92 -11.75
C ILE A 6 0.37 33.70 -12.02
N VAL A 7 -0.20 33.64 -13.22
CA VAL A 7 -0.86 32.42 -13.71
C VAL A 7 0.25 31.38 -13.87
N PRO A 8 0.19 30.23 -13.17
CA PRO A 8 1.24 29.24 -13.27
C PRO A 8 1.31 28.70 -14.69
N ASP A 9 2.48 28.83 -15.31
CA ASP A 9 2.77 28.28 -16.63
C ASP A 9 4.11 27.53 -16.57
N TRP A 10 4.17 26.38 -17.23
CA TRP A 10 5.36 25.56 -17.25
C TRP A 10 6.40 26.18 -18.17
N THR A 11 7.65 26.16 -17.70
CA THR A 11 8.83 26.50 -18.49
C THR A 11 9.49 25.19 -18.87
N ASP A 12 9.61 24.94 -20.18
CA ASP A 12 10.44 23.84 -20.65
C ASP A 12 11.89 24.09 -20.21
N GLU A 13 12.59 23.04 -19.79
CA GLU A 13 13.96 23.14 -19.32
C GLU A 13 14.87 23.82 -20.35
N SER A 14 14.68 23.51 -21.64
CA SER A 14 15.45 24.10 -22.74
C SER A 14 15.32 25.62 -22.83
N ASP A 15 14.20 26.16 -22.35
CA ASP A 15 13.84 27.56 -22.50
C ASP A 15 14.18 28.35 -21.23
N LEU A 16 14.50 27.66 -20.12
CA LEU A 16 14.82 28.29 -18.84
C LEU A 16 16.00 29.27 -18.98
N ALA A 17 17.09 28.84 -19.63
CA ALA A 17 18.27 29.69 -19.83
C ALA A 17 17.93 30.98 -20.60
N GLN A 18 17.11 30.88 -21.65
CA GLN A 18 16.66 32.05 -22.42
C GLN A 18 15.80 32.98 -21.56
N ARG A 19 14.82 32.43 -20.83
CA ARG A 19 13.92 33.21 -19.98
C ARG A 19 14.64 33.86 -18.79
N LEU A 20 15.69 33.23 -18.27
CA LEU A 20 16.55 33.82 -17.25
C LEU A 20 17.37 35.00 -17.82
N GLN A 21 17.82 34.94 -19.07
CA GLN A 21 18.51 36.05 -19.73
C GLN A 21 17.60 37.26 -20.01
N GLU A 22 16.29 37.06 -20.13
CA GLU A 22 15.30 38.14 -20.27
C GLU A 22 15.09 38.94 -18.97
N VAL A 23 15.65 38.48 -17.85
CA VAL A 23 15.64 39.20 -16.58
C VAL A 23 16.62 40.39 -16.68
N ASN A 24 16.10 41.56 -17.03
CA ASN A 24 16.85 42.78 -17.32
C ASN A 24 17.64 43.39 -16.13
N SER A 25 17.51 42.84 -14.93
CA SER A 25 18.17 43.32 -13.71
C SER A 25 18.77 42.17 -12.93
N GLN A 26 20.02 42.33 -12.47
CA GLN A 26 20.67 41.37 -11.58
C GLN A 26 19.81 41.16 -10.31
N PRO A 27 19.33 39.94 -10.04
CA PRO A 27 18.50 39.69 -8.88
C PRO A 27 19.33 39.61 -7.61
N THR A 28 18.77 40.10 -6.51
CA THR A 28 19.44 40.04 -5.19
C THR A 28 19.58 38.59 -4.72
N PHE A 29 18.55 37.77 -4.92
CA PHE A 29 18.61 36.35 -4.61
C PHE A 29 18.09 35.50 -5.77
N ALA A 30 18.73 34.34 -5.96
CA ALA A 30 18.14 33.22 -6.64
C ALA A 30 17.63 32.21 -5.62
N VAL A 31 16.30 32.10 -5.49
CA VAL A 31 15.63 31.17 -4.58
C VAL A 31 15.39 29.86 -5.31
N LEU A 32 15.98 28.77 -4.83
CA LEU A 32 15.82 27.45 -5.43
C LEU A 32 14.99 26.56 -4.51
N ASP A 33 13.96 25.90 -5.05
CA ASP A 33 13.43 24.73 -4.37
C ASP A 33 14.48 23.62 -4.36
N PHE A 34 14.45 22.80 -3.31
CA PHE A 34 15.44 21.76 -3.11
C PHE A 34 15.07 20.46 -3.81
N ASP A 35 13.99 19.83 -3.35
CA ASP A 35 13.58 18.50 -3.79
C ASP A 35 13.08 18.57 -5.23
N GLU A 36 13.55 17.66 -6.07
CA GLU A 36 13.14 17.52 -7.47
C GLU A 36 13.41 18.78 -8.35
N THR A 37 14.10 19.80 -7.81
CA THR A 37 14.52 21.03 -8.51
C THR A 37 16.05 21.18 -8.49
N LEU A 38 16.63 21.62 -7.37
CA LEU A 38 18.09 21.70 -7.22
C LEU A 38 18.73 20.32 -7.05
N TRP A 39 18.05 19.43 -6.32
CA TRP A 39 18.45 18.05 -6.11
C TRP A 39 17.40 17.16 -6.78
N LEU A 40 17.77 16.41 -7.82
CA LEU A 40 16.86 15.70 -8.74
C LEU A 40 16.16 14.46 -8.12
N ARG A 41 16.04 14.45 -6.79
CA ARG A 41 15.36 13.44 -5.99
C ARG A 41 14.64 14.09 -4.82
N ASN A 42 13.73 13.34 -4.21
CA ASN A 42 13.11 13.74 -2.96
C ASN A 42 14.01 13.37 -1.75
N SER A 43 14.52 14.39 -1.05
CA SER A 43 15.40 14.24 0.13
C SER A 43 14.76 13.45 1.26
N THR A 44 13.46 13.64 1.48
CA THR A 44 12.69 12.93 2.50
C THR A 44 12.61 11.44 2.19
N GLU A 45 12.29 11.07 0.95
CA GLU A 45 12.26 9.66 0.53
C GLU A 45 13.64 9.02 0.57
N GLU A 46 14.71 9.73 0.20
CA GLU A 46 16.08 9.22 0.27
C GLU A 46 16.56 8.98 1.70
N PHE A 47 16.21 9.86 2.65
CA PHE A 47 16.47 9.61 4.07
C PHE A 47 15.73 8.35 4.58
N ILE A 48 14.45 8.19 4.23
CA ILE A 48 13.66 6.99 4.60
C ILE A 48 14.29 5.73 3.99
N ARG A 49 14.75 5.80 2.74
CA ARG A 49 15.41 4.69 2.04
C ARG A 49 16.74 4.30 2.69
N PHE A 50 17.50 5.29 3.14
CA PHE A 50 18.77 5.09 3.83
C PHE A 50 18.59 4.43 5.19
N ALA A 51 17.50 4.73 5.90
CA ALA A 51 17.31 4.34 7.28
C ALA A 51 17.39 2.83 7.54
N ARG A 52 18.04 2.45 8.65
CA ARG A 52 18.31 1.05 9.02
C ARG A 52 17.77 0.68 10.41
N PRO A 53 17.26 -0.54 10.65
CA PRO A 53 17.14 -1.64 9.70
C PRO A 53 16.02 -1.38 8.68
N SER A 54 16.34 -1.55 7.40
CA SER A 54 15.47 -1.15 6.29
C SER A 54 14.15 -1.94 6.24
N VAL A 55 14.15 -3.17 6.75
CA VAL A 55 12.96 -4.02 6.81
C VAL A 55 11.94 -3.47 7.81
N VAL A 56 12.38 -3.06 9.00
CA VAL A 56 11.49 -2.47 10.01
C VAL A 56 10.94 -1.15 9.49
N VAL A 57 11.79 -0.31 8.90
CA VAL A 57 11.36 0.94 8.27
C VAL A 57 10.33 0.68 7.18
N ALA A 58 10.53 -0.33 6.32
CA ALA A 58 9.58 -0.70 5.27
C ALA A 58 8.24 -1.17 5.84
N ILE A 59 8.25 -1.97 6.90
CA ILE A 59 7.03 -2.41 7.61
C ILE A 59 6.27 -1.19 8.14
N VAL A 60 6.95 -0.30 8.85
CA VAL A 60 6.35 0.91 9.44
C VAL A 60 5.78 1.83 8.35
N MET A 61 6.53 2.08 7.27
CA MET A 61 6.07 2.93 6.16
C MET A 61 4.84 2.35 5.45
N GLN A 62 4.78 1.02 5.28
CA GLN A 62 3.63 0.37 4.65
C GLN A 62 2.41 0.36 5.58
N ILE A 63 2.57 0.09 6.87
CA ILE A 63 1.48 0.19 7.86
C ILE A 63 0.94 1.62 7.91
N LEU A 64 1.81 2.63 7.98
CA LEU A 64 1.40 4.04 7.92
C LEU A 64 0.67 4.38 6.61
N GLY A 65 1.14 3.85 5.48
CA GLY A 65 0.48 4.01 4.18
C GLY A 65 -0.91 3.35 4.10
N MET A 66 -1.14 2.27 4.85
CA MET A 66 -2.44 1.59 4.95
C MET A 66 -3.39 2.33 5.90
N LEU A 67 -2.92 2.68 7.10
CA LEU A 67 -3.73 3.35 8.13
C LEU A 67 -4.00 4.83 7.81
N LYS A 68 -3.06 5.50 7.14
CA LYS A 68 -3.08 6.93 6.79
C LYS A 68 -3.50 7.82 7.98
N PRO A 69 -2.81 7.72 9.14
CA PRO A 69 -3.23 8.40 10.37
C PRO A 69 -3.32 9.92 10.24
N TRP A 70 -2.55 10.52 9.32
CA TRP A 70 -2.63 11.96 9.03
C TRP A 70 -4.02 12.43 8.58
N ARG A 71 -4.86 11.56 7.99
CA ARG A 71 -6.25 11.88 7.64
C ARG A 71 -7.17 12.06 8.84
N LEU A 72 -6.77 11.55 10.01
CA LEU A 72 -7.48 11.74 11.27
C LEU A 72 -7.14 13.09 11.91
N ILE A 73 -5.91 13.59 11.68
CA ILE A 73 -5.43 14.86 12.22
C ILE A 73 -6.01 16.03 11.42
N SER A 74 -5.98 15.94 10.09
CA SER A 74 -6.57 16.96 9.22
C SER A 74 -7.26 16.31 8.03
N ARG A 75 -8.52 16.68 7.81
CA ARG A 75 -9.30 16.25 6.65
C ARG A 75 -9.01 17.10 5.42
N ASP A 76 -8.79 18.40 5.62
CA ASP A 76 -8.63 19.36 4.54
C ASP A 76 -7.20 19.35 3.99
N ASN A 77 -6.19 19.19 4.86
CA ASN A 77 -4.78 19.21 4.48
C ASN A 77 -4.00 18.00 5.03
N PRO A 78 -4.43 16.76 4.70
CA PRO A 78 -3.80 15.53 5.20
C PRO A 78 -2.32 15.41 4.81
N ASP A 79 -1.93 15.95 3.65
CA ASP A 79 -0.57 15.86 3.15
C ASP A 79 0.43 16.71 3.95
N TYR A 80 -0.03 17.73 4.70
CA TYR A 80 0.85 18.54 5.55
C TYR A 80 1.47 17.74 6.69
N TYR A 81 0.74 16.74 7.18
CA TYR A 81 1.15 15.88 8.28
C TYR A 81 1.78 14.57 7.80
N ARG A 82 1.57 14.18 6.54
CA ARG A 82 2.00 12.89 6.02
C ARG A 82 3.50 12.67 6.19
N ASP A 83 4.32 13.55 5.62
CA ASP A 83 5.78 13.36 5.67
C ASP A 83 6.34 13.61 7.06
N TRP A 84 5.72 14.51 7.82
CA TRP A 84 6.03 14.72 9.23
C TRP A 84 5.88 13.45 10.07
N ILE A 85 4.73 12.77 9.97
CA ILE A 85 4.49 11.49 10.68
C ILE A 85 5.47 10.42 10.20
N ARG A 86 5.71 10.33 8.87
CA ARG A 86 6.62 9.34 8.30
C ARG A 86 8.04 9.51 8.85
N ILE A 87 8.55 10.74 8.87
CA ILE A 87 9.90 11.02 9.38
C ILE A 87 9.97 10.80 10.89
N TRP A 88 8.97 11.24 11.66
CA TRP A 88 8.89 10.92 13.09
C TRP A 88 8.95 9.42 13.37
N ALA A 89 8.19 8.64 12.62
CA ALA A 89 8.19 7.19 12.76
C ALA A 89 9.56 6.58 12.43
N VAL A 90 10.24 7.07 11.38
CA VAL A 90 11.60 6.63 11.05
C VAL A 90 12.59 7.01 12.14
N VAL A 91 12.57 8.24 12.64
CA VAL A 91 13.47 8.70 13.72
C VAL A 91 13.24 7.89 14.99
N LEU A 92 12.01 7.51 15.30
CA LEU A 92 11.68 6.69 16.47
C LEU A 92 12.24 5.26 16.36
N VAL A 93 12.07 4.60 15.20
CA VAL A 93 12.52 3.21 15.01
C VAL A 93 13.98 3.09 14.57
N SER A 94 14.59 4.19 14.15
CA SER A 94 15.93 4.24 13.54
C SER A 94 16.69 5.55 13.87
N PRO A 95 16.84 5.90 15.16
CA PRO A 95 17.45 7.18 15.55
C PRO A 95 18.90 7.34 15.07
N TRP A 96 19.68 6.26 15.02
CA TRP A 96 21.07 6.27 14.53
C TRP A 96 21.18 6.64 13.04
N SER A 97 20.11 6.49 12.25
CA SER A 97 20.13 6.92 10.84
C SER A 97 20.25 8.43 10.71
N VAL A 98 19.79 9.21 11.69
CA VAL A 98 19.99 10.68 11.70
C VAL A 98 21.48 11.02 11.76
N LEU A 99 22.24 10.30 12.60
CA LEU A 99 23.68 10.53 12.76
C LEU A 99 24.46 10.07 11.51
N ALA A 100 24.10 8.89 10.99
CA ALA A 100 24.75 8.32 9.82
C ALA A 100 24.39 9.07 8.52
N TRP A 101 23.25 9.76 8.48
CA TRP A 101 22.78 10.50 7.31
C TRP A 101 23.78 11.55 6.86
N ARG A 102 24.42 12.30 7.77
CA ARG A 102 25.37 13.36 7.40
C ARG A 102 26.50 12.85 6.49
N LYS A 103 27.08 11.69 6.84
CA LYS A 103 28.13 11.06 6.03
C LYS A 103 27.59 10.54 4.69
N HIS A 104 26.37 10.04 4.69
CA HIS A 104 25.73 9.55 3.47
C HIS A 104 25.39 10.70 2.51
N ALA A 105 24.79 11.78 3.04
CA ALA A 105 24.45 13.00 2.34
C ALA A 105 25.68 13.64 1.67
N ALA A 106 26.82 13.69 2.36
CA ALA A 106 28.09 14.17 1.79
C ALA A 106 28.50 13.42 0.52
N ARG A 107 28.15 12.13 0.41
CA ARG A 107 28.46 11.30 -0.76
C ARG A 107 27.42 11.44 -1.87
N ILE A 108 26.14 11.53 -1.52
CA ILE A 108 25.04 11.51 -2.51
C ILE A 108 24.59 12.89 -2.98
N GLY A 109 24.93 13.97 -2.27
CA GLY A 109 24.58 15.35 -2.61
C GLY A 109 24.98 15.69 -4.04
N PRO A 110 26.29 15.64 -4.40
CA PRO A 110 26.75 15.92 -5.76
C PRO A 110 26.20 14.98 -6.84
N ALA A 111 25.83 13.75 -6.48
CA ALA A 111 25.44 12.72 -7.45
C ALA A 111 24.08 12.97 -8.11
N TYR A 112 23.21 13.77 -7.48
CA TYR A 112 21.88 14.13 -8.01
C TYR A 112 21.70 15.65 -8.12
N LEU A 113 22.81 16.39 -8.15
CA LEU A 113 22.79 17.82 -8.37
C LEU A 113 22.26 18.14 -9.77
N ASN A 114 21.32 19.07 -9.86
CA ASN A 114 20.93 19.69 -11.12
C ASN A 114 21.98 20.71 -11.58
N ALA A 115 23.03 20.22 -12.23
CA ALA A 115 24.14 21.05 -12.71
C ALA A 115 23.73 22.00 -13.85
N SER A 116 22.65 21.68 -14.58
CA SER A 116 22.09 22.54 -15.64
C SER A 116 21.50 23.81 -15.00
N LEU A 117 20.60 23.63 -14.03
CA LEU A 117 20.01 24.74 -13.27
C LEU A 117 21.06 25.65 -12.63
N LEU A 118 22.06 25.09 -11.94
CA LEU A 118 23.09 25.92 -11.30
C LEU A 118 23.92 26.71 -12.31
N ARG A 119 24.17 26.17 -13.51
CA ARG A 119 24.89 26.88 -14.56
C ARG A 119 24.07 28.06 -15.09
N ASP A 120 22.78 27.84 -15.32
CA ASP A 120 21.88 28.88 -15.84
C ASP A 120 21.66 29.99 -14.79
N ILE A 121 21.55 29.62 -13.51
CA ILE A 121 21.49 30.58 -12.41
C ILE A 121 22.82 31.32 -12.22
N ALA A 122 23.96 30.66 -12.40
CA ALA A 122 25.26 31.35 -12.34
C ALA A 122 25.42 32.38 -13.47
N ALA A 123 24.82 32.15 -14.64
CA ALA A 123 24.93 33.05 -15.79
C ALA A 123 24.25 34.42 -15.58
N ILE A 124 23.24 34.50 -14.70
CA ILE A 124 22.57 35.75 -14.33
C ILE A 124 23.22 36.44 -13.11
N CYS A 125 24.27 35.82 -12.53
CA CYS A 125 25.08 36.36 -11.44
C CYS A 125 24.26 36.93 -10.25
N PRO A 126 23.39 36.16 -9.57
CA PRO A 126 22.68 36.68 -8.40
C PRO A 126 23.67 37.04 -7.29
N ASP A 127 23.34 37.99 -6.40
CA ASP A 127 24.23 38.29 -5.27
C ASP A 127 24.40 37.06 -4.37
N ARG A 128 23.32 36.28 -4.18
CA ARG A 128 23.30 35.06 -3.38
C ARG A 128 22.34 34.01 -3.94
N ILE A 129 22.73 32.74 -3.85
CA ILE A 129 21.84 31.59 -4.12
C ILE A 129 21.37 31.02 -2.78
N ILE A 130 20.05 30.94 -2.59
CA ILE A 130 19.45 30.45 -1.35
C ILE A 130 18.43 29.34 -1.63
N VAL A 131 18.28 28.43 -0.67
CA VAL A 131 17.36 27.30 -0.76
C VAL A 131 16.14 27.52 0.14
N ALA A 132 14.95 27.29 -0.41
CA ALA A 132 13.69 27.27 0.32
C ALA A 132 12.91 25.98 0.07
N THR A 133 12.70 25.16 1.11
CA THR A 133 12.10 23.84 0.98
C THR A 133 11.15 23.49 2.12
N TYR A 134 10.21 22.58 1.87
CA TYR A 134 9.43 21.93 2.92
C TYR A 134 10.15 20.71 3.53
N GLY A 135 11.28 20.29 2.95
CA GLY A 135 12.14 19.23 3.47
C GLY A 135 12.66 19.55 4.88
N PHE A 136 13.18 18.53 5.56
CA PHE A 136 13.65 18.68 6.94
C PHE A 136 15.09 19.21 6.99
N ASP A 137 15.35 20.16 7.88
CA ASP A 137 16.64 20.84 8.01
C ASP A 137 17.81 19.88 8.24
N PHE A 138 17.66 18.89 9.12
CA PHE A 138 18.68 17.88 9.39
C PHE A 138 18.90 16.91 8.21
N ILE A 139 17.97 16.87 7.26
CA ILE A 139 18.05 16.07 6.03
C ILE A 139 18.70 16.88 4.91
N VAL A 140 18.20 18.10 4.68
CA VAL A 140 18.56 18.95 3.54
C VAL A 140 19.88 19.67 3.75
N LYS A 141 20.16 20.23 4.93
CA LYS A 141 21.41 20.99 5.17
C LYS A 141 22.67 20.18 4.88
N PRO A 142 22.79 18.89 5.29
CA PRO A 142 23.94 18.08 4.93
C PRO A 142 24.07 17.79 3.42
N LEU A 143 22.97 17.79 2.66
CA LEU A 143 23.00 17.64 1.21
C LEU A 143 23.44 18.95 0.54
N ALA A 144 22.85 20.08 0.94
CA ALA A 144 23.21 21.40 0.43
C ALA A 144 24.70 21.72 0.68
N ALA A 145 25.19 21.51 1.90
CA ALA A 145 26.60 21.74 2.23
C ALA A 145 27.58 20.82 1.46
N ALA A 146 27.10 19.68 0.95
CA ALA A 146 27.88 18.78 0.11
C ALA A 146 27.89 19.18 -1.37
N ILE A 147 26.85 19.89 -1.82
CA ILE A 147 26.76 20.48 -3.15
C ILE A 147 27.66 21.72 -3.22
N ASP A 148 27.47 22.62 -2.27
CA ASP A 148 28.22 23.86 -2.13
C ASP A 148 28.21 24.30 -0.66
N PRO A 149 29.37 24.40 0.01
CA PRO A 149 29.46 24.86 1.40
C PRO A 149 28.90 26.26 1.65
N GLU A 150 28.84 27.13 0.63
CA GLU A 150 28.32 28.49 0.74
C GLU A 150 26.80 28.57 0.54
N MET A 151 26.17 27.48 0.06
CA MET A 151 24.75 27.43 -0.20
C MET A 151 23.94 27.45 1.10
N GLU A 152 23.16 28.51 1.28
CA GLU A 152 22.36 28.72 2.48
C GLU A 152 20.96 28.11 2.34
N VAL A 153 20.61 27.20 3.25
CA VAL A 153 19.23 26.72 3.42
C VAL A 153 18.49 27.62 4.39
N VAL A 154 17.84 28.65 3.85
CA VAL A 154 17.16 29.71 4.62
C VAL A 154 15.83 29.22 5.19
N VAL A 155 15.05 28.49 4.39
CA VAL A 155 13.76 27.93 4.81
C VAL A 155 13.80 26.41 4.68
N ALA A 156 13.65 25.72 5.80
CA ALA A 156 13.45 24.28 5.88
C ALA A 156 12.59 23.94 7.11
N SER A 157 11.86 22.84 7.06
CA SER A 157 11.09 22.35 8.20
C SER A 157 12.03 21.77 9.27
N SER A 158 11.67 21.90 10.54
CA SER A 158 12.18 21.03 11.61
C SER A 158 11.16 19.92 11.93
N LEU A 159 11.54 18.96 12.78
CA LEU A 159 10.60 17.97 13.31
C LEU A 159 9.47 18.58 14.15
N ARG A 160 9.62 19.83 14.61
CA ARG A 160 8.64 20.49 15.50
C ARG A 160 7.61 21.32 14.75
N ASP A 161 7.93 21.80 13.55
CA ASP A 161 7.14 22.82 12.85
C ASP A 161 6.81 22.47 11.39
N ALA A 162 7.15 21.27 10.89
CA ALA A 162 6.87 20.88 9.51
C ALA A 162 5.41 21.10 9.04
N PRO A 163 4.36 20.77 9.82
CA PRO A 163 2.99 21.09 9.42
C PRO A 163 2.69 22.59 9.44
N ARG A 164 3.31 23.34 10.37
CA ARG A 164 3.15 24.79 10.48
C ARG A 164 3.79 25.50 9.30
N LEU A 165 4.97 25.08 8.85
CA LEU A 165 5.64 25.66 7.68
C LEU A 165 4.78 25.50 6.43
N ARG A 166 4.21 24.31 6.19
CA ARG A 166 3.28 24.07 5.07
C ARG A 166 1.99 24.88 5.18
N ALA A 167 1.49 25.11 6.39
CA ALA A 167 0.31 25.93 6.59
C ALA A 167 0.53 27.42 6.31
N ILE A 168 1.73 27.95 6.57
CA ILE A 168 2.06 29.37 6.29
C ILE A 168 2.55 29.62 4.86
N GLY A 169 3.15 28.61 4.21
CA GLY A 169 3.74 28.73 2.88
C GLY A 169 5.23 29.12 2.87
N LYS A 170 5.97 28.67 1.85
CA LYS A 170 7.41 28.98 1.68
C LYS A 170 7.64 30.48 1.48
N GLY A 171 6.79 31.15 0.71
CA GLY A 171 6.89 32.58 0.41
C GLY A 171 6.79 33.42 1.67
N CYS A 172 5.77 33.16 2.52
CA CYS A 172 5.63 33.86 3.79
C CYS A 172 6.80 33.57 4.75
N ALA A 173 7.25 32.33 4.81
CA ALA A 173 8.41 31.95 5.65
C ALA A 173 9.69 32.65 5.19
N LEU A 174 9.93 32.72 3.88
CA LEU A 174 11.11 33.36 3.31
C LEU A 174 11.06 34.88 3.47
N GLN A 175 9.89 35.50 3.26
CA GLN A 175 9.68 36.93 3.48
C GLN A 175 10.04 37.36 4.91
N ARG A 176 9.75 36.51 5.90
CA ARG A 176 10.14 36.76 7.30
C ARG A 176 11.63 36.62 7.55
N ALA A 177 12.33 35.80 6.76
CA ALA A 177 13.74 35.51 6.93
C ALA A 177 14.65 36.55 6.26
N ILE A 178 14.34 36.95 5.02
CA ILE A 178 15.18 37.86 4.22
C ILE A 178 14.58 39.25 4.00
N GLY A 179 13.32 39.46 4.40
CA GLY A 179 12.60 40.72 4.20
C GLY A 179 11.83 40.78 2.87
N THR A 180 10.81 41.64 2.83
CA THR A 180 9.93 41.80 1.66
C THR A 180 10.68 42.35 0.46
N ASP A 181 11.46 43.42 0.64
CA ASP A 181 12.10 44.14 -0.47
C ASP A 181 13.05 43.23 -1.24
N ALA A 182 13.92 42.53 -0.50
CA ALA A 182 14.81 41.49 -0.99
C ALA A 182 14.06 40.41 -1.80
N LEU A 183 12.99 39.85 -1.22
CA LEU A 183 12.21 38.80 -1.87
C LEU A 183 11.55 39.29 -3.17
N THR A 184 11.01 40.51 -3.18
CA THR A 184 10.36 41.08 -4.38
C THR A 184 11.32 41.39 -5.54
N GLN A 185 12.63 41.42 -5.27
CA GLN A 185 13.71 41.57 -6.25
C GLN A 185 14.39 40.24 -6.59
N SER A 186 13.91 39.13 -6.03
CA SER A 186 14.48 37.80 -6.24
C SER A 186 13.85 37.08 -7.41
N ILE A 187 14.54 36.07 -7.92
CA ILE A 187 13.94 35.05 -8.80
C ILE A 187 13.67 33.77 -8.01
N VAL A 188 12.73 32.96 -8.46
CA VAL A 188 12.53 31.60 -7.92
C VAL A 188 12.40 30.56 -9.03
N VAL A 189 12.97 29.39 -8.80
CA VAL A 189 12.78 28.19 -9.62
C VAL A 189 12.25 27.05 -8.74
N THR A 190 11.17 26.40 -9.18
CA THR A 190 10.50 25.28 -8.48
C THR A 190 9.92 24.31 -9.50
N ASP A 191 9.71 23.05 -9.11
CA ASP A 191 9.01 22.04 -9.91
C ASP A 191 7.54 21.87 -9.49
N ASN A 192 7.05 22.67 -8.53
CA ASN A 192 5.76 22.41 -7.89
C ASN A 192 4.88 23.65 -7.76
N PHE A 193 3.63 23.55 -8.24
CA PHE A 193 2.62 24.60 -8.09
C PHE A 193 2.19 24.89 -6.65
N VAL A 194 2.49 24.01 -5.69
CA VAL A 194 2.29 24.30 -4.26
C VAL A 194 3.11 25.51 -3.80
N ASP A 195 4.20 25.85 -4.50
CA ASP A 195 5.05 27.01 -4.22
C ASP A 195 4.55 28.30 -4.91
N GLN A 196 3.28 28.35 -5.30
CA GLN A 196 2.71 29.53 -5.95
C GLN A 196 2.81 30.79 -5.08
N ASP A 197 2.73 30.66 -3.75
CA ASP A 197 2.92 31.78 -2.83
C ASP A 197 4.34 32.37 -2.94
N LEU A 198 5.35 31.52 -3.10
CA LEU A 198 6.75 31.91 -3.29
C LEU A 198 6.95 32.56 -4.67
N CYS A 199 6.42 31.96 -5.74
CA CYS A 199 6.47 32.53 -7.09
C CYS A 199 5.82 33.91 -7.17
N ASN A 200 4.68 34.10 -6.51
CA ASN A 200 3.99 35.40 -6.48
C ASN A 200 4.74 36.46 -5.65
N ALA A 201 5.51 36.04 -4.65
CA ALA A 201 6.28 36.95 -3.80
C ALA A 201 7.57 37.45 -4.48
N CYS A 202 8.12 36.68 -5.43
CA CYS A 202 9.33 37.02 -6.18
C CYS A 202 9.08 37.95 -7.38
N ALA A 203 10.13 38.56 -7.91
CA ALA A 203 10.09 39.34 -9.15
C ALA A 203 9.66 38.44 -10.32
N HIS A 204 10.35 37.30 -10.47
CA HIS A 204 10.12 36.29 -11.49
C HIS A 204 10.03 34.90 -10.84
N GLY A 205 9.04 34.11 -11.26
CA GLY A 205 8.88 32.72 -10.82
C GLY A 205 8.82 31.78 -12.01
N PHE A 206 9.62 30.72 -11.96
CA PHE A 206 9.73 29.72 -13.01
C PHE A 206 9.32 28.35 -12.47
N TYR A 207 8.28 27.77 -13.09
CA TYR A 207 7.91 26.36 -12.86
C TYR A 207 8.60 25.52 -13.92
N VAL A 208 9.53 24.66 -13.52
CA VAL A 208 10.32 23.85 -14.46
C VAL A 208 10.14 22.39 -14.10
N ARG A 209 9.86 21.55 -15.11
CA ARG A 209 9.82 20.10 -14.91
C ARG A 209 11.09 19.47 -15.45
N TRP A 210 11.80 18.76 -14.58
CA TRP A 210 13.09 18.15 -14.90
C TRP A 210 12.91 16.70 -15.36
N PRO A 211 13.28 16.34 -16.60
CA PRO A 211 13.20 14.97 -17.12
C PRO A 211 14.02 13.97 -16.32
N GLU A 212 15.14 14.42 -15.74
CA GLU A 212 16.06 13.60 -14.95
C GLU A 212 15.59 13.40 -13.50
N ALA A 213 14.56 14.11 -13.05
CA ALA A 213 14.04 13.96 -11.69
C ALA A 213 13.41 12.58 -11.47
N VAL A 214 13.83 11.91 -10.38
CA VAL A 214 13.41 10.53 -10.07
C VAL A 214 12.45 10.49 -8.88
N TYR A 215 11.18 10.25 -9.19
CA TYR A 215 10.08 10.16 -8.21
C TYR A 215 9.89 8.74 -7.67
N GLU A 216 10.65 8.35 -6.65
CA GLU A 216 10.59 7.02 -6.05
C GLU A 216 10.24 7.00 -4.56
N GLN A 217 9.08 6.42 -4.24
CA GLN A 217 8.66 6.21 -2.84
C GLN A 217 9.54 5.17 -2.13
N ALA A 218 10.07 5.54 -0.97
CA ALA A 218 10.83 4.67 -0.08
C ALA A 218 9.93 3.83 0.84
N GLY A 219 10.54 2.84 1.50
CA GLY A 219 9.84 1.97 2.44
C GLY A 219 8.91 0.91 1.81
N LEU A 220 9.01 0.70 0.49
CA LEU A 220 8.23 -0.34 -0.20
C LEU A 220 8.94 -1.69 -0.29
N THR A 221 10.25 -1.75 -0.07
CA THR A 221 11.06 -2.99 -0.15
C THR A 221 11.55 -3.42 1.24
N PRO A 222 11.28 -4.67 1.67
CA PRO A 222 10.38 -5.63 1.03
C PRO A 222 8.92 -5.20 1.19
N MET A 223 8.08 -5.59 0.23
CA MET A 223 6.63 -5.50 0.39
C MET A 223 6.17 -6.42 1.52
N ILE A 224 5.37 -5.89 2.45
CA ILE A 224 4.73 -6.69 3.51
C ILE A 224 3.52 -7.45 2.95
N PRO A 225 2.99 -8.47 3.66
CA PRO A 225 1.80 -9.18 3.23
C PRO A 225 0.66 -8.20 2.91
N LEU A 226 -0.05 -8.45 1.81
CA LEU A 226 -1.15 -7.65 1.26
C LEU A 226 -0.70 -6.36 0.54
N ALA A 227 0.56 -5.95 0.64
CA ALA A 227 1.04 -4.75 -0.06
C ALA A 227 1.05 -4.95 -1.58
N TYR A 228 1.40 -6.15 -2.06
CA TYR A 228 1.37 -6.46 -3.49
C TYR A 228 -0.07 -6.47 -4.01
N THR A 229 -0.98 -7.08 -3.28
CA THR A 229 -2.38 -7.15 -3.65
C THR A 229 -3.01 -5.77 -3.68
N SER A 230 -2.74 -4.94 -2.67
CA SER A 230 -3.29 -3.59 -2.59
C SER A 230 -2.67 -2.61 -3.58
N LYS A 231 -1.36 -2.69 -3.87
CA LYS A 231 -0.70 -1.72 -4.77
C LYS A 231 -0.65 -2.17 -6.23
N VAL A 232 -0.62 -3.48 -6.49
CA VAL A 232 -0.41 -4.02 -7.84
C VAL A 232 -1.66 -4.72 -8.35
N LYS A 233 -2.20 -5.72 -7.63
CA LYS A 233 -3.33 -6.50 -8.17
C LYS A 233 -4.66 -5.77 -8.13
N ARG A 234 -4.90 -4.95 -7.10
CA ARG A 234 -6.19 -4.31 -6.81
C ARG A 234 -6.01 -2.87 -6.30
N PRO A 235 -5.30 -1.99 -7.04
CA PRO A 235 -4.96 -0.62 -6.61
C PRO A 235 -6.14 0.29 -6.31
N LYS A 236 -7.27 0.06 -6.99
CA LYS A 236 -8.48 0.90 -6.88
C LYS A 236 -9.55 0.30 -5.96
N GLU A 237 -9.32 -0.90 -5.44
CA GLU A 237 -10.28 -1.57 -4.57
C GLU A 237 -9.84 -1.38 -3.12
N ASN A 238 -10.78 -1.07 -2.24
CA ASN A 238 -10.56 -1.17 -0.78
C ASN A 238 -10.52 -2.64 -0.36
N TYR A 239 -9.60 -3.41 -0.97
CA TYR A 239 -9.58 -4.86 -0.90
C TYR A 239 -9.30 -5.37 0.51
N LEU A 240 -8.47 -4.66 1.28
CA LEU A 240 -8.20 -5.01 2.67
C LEU A 240 -9.49 -5.06 3.50
N LEU A 241 -10.30 -4.01 3.44
CA LEU A 241 -11.54 -3.91 4.22
C LEU A 241 -12.64 -4.80 3.62
N ASN A 242 -12.91 -4.65 2.32
CA ASN A 242 -14.08 -5.29 1.72
C ASN A 242 -13.84 -6.74 1.30
N GLY A 243 -12.65 -7.04 0.79
CA GLY A 243 -12.25 -8.36 0.34
C GLY A 243 -11.72 -9.20 1.49
N LEU A 244 -10.60 -8.80 2.09
CA LEU A 244 -9.96 -9.60 3.11
C LEU A 244 -10.79 -9.66 4.40
N LEU A 245 -11.04 -8.54 5.06
CA LEU A 245 -11.75 -8.55 6.36
C LEU A 245 -13.23 -8.90 6.19
N GLY A 246 -13.91 -8.17 5.31
CA GLY A 246 -15.35 -8.32 5.12
C GLY A 246 -15.75 -9.63 4.47
N TYR A 247 -14.87 -10.28 3.70
CA TYR A 247 -15.25 -11.45 2.91
C TYR A 247 -14.46 -12.70 3.29
N ASP A 248 -13.13 -12.69 3.21
CA ASP A 248 -12.32 -13.87 3.57
C ASP A 248 -12.36 -14.17 5.06
N TYR A 249 -11.92 -13.21 5.87
CA TYR A 249 -11.81 -13.37 7.32
C TYR A 249 -13.18 -13.60 7.96
N ALA A 250 -14.23 -12.88 7.52
CA ALA A 250 -15.59 -13.10 8.01
C ALA A 250 -16.07 -14.54 7.76
N VAL A 251 -15.82 -15.11 6.58
CA VAL A 251 -16.22 -16.49 6.26
C VAL A 251 -15.43 -17.50 7.08
N LEU A 252 -14.12 -17.31 7.21
CA LEU A 252 -13.30 -18.17 8.06
C LEU A 252 -13.72 -18.08 9.53
N TRP A 253 -14.00 -16.88 10.02
CA TRP A 253 -14.43 -16.67 11.40
C TRP A 253 -15.76 -17.36 11.70
N LEU A 254 -16.74 -17.22 10.79
CA LEU A 254 -18.03 -17.91 10.90
C LEU A 254 -17.88 -19.44 10.88
N ALA A 255 -16.99 -19.97 10.04
CA ALA A 255 -16.80 -21.40 9.88
C ALA A 255 -15.97 -22.05 11.01
N PHE A 256 -14.95 -21.37 11.53
CA PHE A 256 -13.92 -21.98 12.38
C PHE A 256 -13.82 -21.40 13.80
N ALA A 257 -14.28 -20.17 14.06
CA ALA A 257 -14.05 -19.50 15.35
C ALA A 257 -15.33 -19.18 16.13
N LEU A 258 -16.42 -18.79 15.46
CA LEU A 258 -17.63 -18.25 16.12
C LEU A 258 -18.19 -19.18 17.22
N PHE A 259 -18.14 -20.50 17.03
CA PHE A 259 -18.63 -21.48 18.01
C PHE A 259 -17.50 -22.27 18.68
N SER A 260 -16.26 -21.81 18.58
CA SER A 260 -15.15 -22.40 19.32
C SER A 260 -15.25 -22.07 20.81
N PRO A 261 -14.95 -23.02 21.70
CA PRO A 261 -14.77 -22.75 23.14
C PRO A 261 -13.72 -21.66 23.43
N ALA A 262 -12.74 -21.50 22.53
CA ALA A 262 -11.69 -20.47 22.59
C ALA A 262 -11.87 -19.40 21.49
N ILE A 263 -13.07 -18.81 21.39
CA ILE A 263 -13.43 -17.85 20.33
C ILE A 263 -12.37 -16.75 20.10
N MET A 264 -11.85 -16.12 21.17
CA MET A 264 -10.91 -15.02 21.05
C MET A 264 -9.53 -15.47 20.52
N PRO A 265 -8.84 -16.45 21.13
CA PRO A 265 -7.61 -17.02 20.57
C PRO A 265 -7.78 -17.52 19.13
N PHE A 266 -8.87 -18.24 18.82
CA PHE A 266 -9.07 -18.79 17.47
C PHE A 266 -9.31 -17.69 16.44
N SER A 267 -10.02 -16.62 16.80
CA SER A 267 -10.18 -15.44 15.94
C SER A 267 -8.82 -14.81 15.61
N VAL A 268 -7.98 -14.58 16.63
CA VAL A 268 -6.66 -13.98 16.45
C VAL A 268 -5.73 -14.91 15.65
N ALA A 269 -5.74 -16.22 15.94
CA ALA A 269 -4.98 -17.22 15.22
C ALA A 269 -5.38 -17.29 13.74
N LEU A 270 -6.68 -17.29 13.43
CA LEU A 270 -7.19 -17.18 12.05
C LEU A 270 -6.66 -15.94 11.34
N GLY A 271 -6.58 -14.81 12.03
CA GLY A 271 -6.03 -13.57 11.47
C GLY A 271 -4.58 -13.74 11.05
N PHE A 272 -3.75 -14.33 11.92
CA PHE A 272 -2.36 -14.63 11.60
C PHE A 272 -2.20 -15.66 10.49
N TYR A 273 -2.96 -16.76 10.51
CA TYR A 273 -2.94 -17.77 9.45
C TYR A 273 -3.39 -17.19 8.11
N LEU A 274 -4.40 -16.33 8.10
CA LEU A 274 -4.86 -15.66 6.88
C LEU A 274 -3.78 -14.73 6.31
N LEU A 275 -3.10 -13.96 7.15
CA LEU A 275 -1.98 -13.12 6.71
C LEU A 275 -0.80 -13.96 6.22
N ALA A 276 -0.51 -15.09 6.87
CA ALA A 276 0.53 -16.04 6.45
C ALA A 276 0.21 -16.65 5.07
N PHE A 277 -1.04 -17.09 4.88
CA PHE A 277 -1.56 -17.57 3.61
C PHE A 277 -1.39 -16.53 2.52
N PHE A 278 -1.80 -15.28 2.77
CA PHE A 278 -1.67 -14.21 1.79
C PHE A 278 -0.24 -13.82 1.47
N ALA A 279 0.67 -13.89 2.44
CA ALA A 279 2.08 -13.64 2.19
C ALA A 279 2.62 -14.57 1.08
N VAL A 280 2.30 -15.86 1.14
CA VAL A 280 2.70 -16.84 0.10
C VAL A 280 1.83 -16.75 -1.15
N TYR A 281 0.53 -16.51 -0.99
CA TYR A 281 -0.41 -16.36 -2.10
C TYR A 281 -0.01 -15.20 -3.03
N GLU A 282 0.54 -14.12 -2.48
CA GLU A 282 1.06 -12.99 -3.25
C GLU A 282 2.27 -13.35 -4.11
N ILE A 283 3.06 -14.36 -3.73
CA ILE A 283 4.12 -14.90 -4.59
C ILE A 283 3.51 -15.52 -5.85
N GLY A 284 2.41 -16.28 -5.70
CA GLY A 284 1.65 -16.82 -6.80
C GLY A 284 1.09 -15.74 -7.74
N TYR A 285 0.57 -14.66 -7.16
CA TYR A 285 0.13 -13.48 -7.88
C TYR A 285 1.25 -12.78 -8.67
N PHE A 286 2.40 -12.60 -8.04
CA PHE A 286 3.59 -12.02 -8.66
C PHE A 286 4.10 -12.88 -9.82
N ASP A 287 4.21 -14.19 -9.63
CA ASP A 287 4.65 -15.10 -10.67
C ASP A 287 3.64 -15.18 -11.83
N ASN A 288 2.35 -15.17 -11.55
CA ASN A 288 1.34 -15.14 -12.60
C ASN A 288 1.44 -13.86 -13.46
N ASP A 289 1.74 -12.70 -12.88
CA ASP A 289 1.96 -11.48 -13.68
C ASP A 289 3.17 -11.62 -14.59
N ARG A 290 4.29 -12.15 -14.06
CA ARG A 290 5.50 -12.40 -14.85
C ARG A 290 5.27 -13.40 -15.98
N VAL A 291 4.60 -14.51 -15.70
CA VAL A 291 4.27 -15.54 -16.68
C VAL A 291 3.29 -15.00 -17.72
N GLY A 292 2.30 -14.20 -17.28
CA GLY A 292 1.37 -13.52 -18.17
C GLY A 292 2.12 -12.66 -19.19
N LEU A 293 2.97 -11.74 -18.74
CA LEU A 293 3.78 -10.88 -19.62
C LEU A 293 4.67 -11.67 -20.58
N ALA A 294 5.22 -12.81 -20.13
CA ALA A 294 6.15 -13.60 -20.92
C ALA A 294 5.48 -14.53 -21.94
N LYS A 295 4.27 -15.04 -21.65
CA LYS A 295 3.67 -16.16 -22.41
C LYS A 295 2.31 -15.87 -23.02
N GLU A 296 1.57 -14.88 -22.54
CA GLU A 296 0.20 -14.63 -23.00
C GLU A 296 0.17 -13.57 -24.09
N ALA A 297 -0.63 -13.79 -25.13
CA ALA A 297 -0.82 -12.82 -26.21
C ALA A 297 -1.54 -11.53 -25.73
N LYS A 298 -2.37 -11.65 -24.68
CA LYS A 298 -3.14 -10.54 -24.07
C LYS A 298 -3.05 -10.62 -22.55
N PRO A 299 -1.89 -10.29 -21.96
CA PRO A 299 -1.70 -10.41 -20.52
C PRO A 299 -2.58 -9.42 -19.76
N VAL A 300 -3.27 -9.88 -18.73
CA VAL A 300 -4.03 -9.01 -17.81
C VAL A 300 -3.14 -8.67 -16.62
N VAL A 301 -2.29 -7.67 -16.83
CA VAL A 301 -1.33 -7.15 -15.84
C VAL A 301 -1.58 -5.67 -15.65
N SER A 302 -1.56 -5.22 -14.40
CA SER A 302 -1.85 -3.83 -14.07
C SER A 302 -0.66 -2.92 -14.44
N PRO A 303 -0.89 -1.66 -14.84
CA PRO A 303 0.20 -0.69 -15.06
C PRO A 303 1.10 -0.53 -13.83
N GLU A 304 0.53 -0.69 -12.64
CA GLU A 304 1.23 -0.63 -11.35
C GLU A 304 2.28 -1.73 -11.18
N PHE A 305 2.17 -2.85 -11.91
CA PHE A 305 3.19 -3.91 -11.90
C PHE A 305 4.56 -3.38 -12.33
N ALA A 306 4.63 -2.62 -13.42
CA ALA A 306 5.90 -2.06 -13.89
C ALA A 306 6.55 -1.14 -12.84
N ARG A 307 5.74 -0.37 -12.11
CA ARG A 307 6.21 0.57 -11.09
C ARG A 307 6.68 -0.13 -9.81
N TYR A 308 5.93 -1.12 -9.33
CA TYR A 308 6.09 -1.60 -7.96
C TYR A 308 6.65 -3.03 -7.84
N SER A 309 6.59 -3.85 -8.88
CA SER A 309 7.03 -5.26 -8.84
C SER A 309 8.47 -5.44 -8.35
N LYS A 310 9.37 -4.50 -8.66
CA LYS A 310 10.77 -4.49 -8.19
C LYS A 310 10.93 -4.51 -6.67
N ASN A 311 9.90 -4.09 -5.93
CA ASN A 311 9.90 -4.05 -4.47
C ASN A 311 9.39 -5.36 -3.84
N PHE A 312 8.72 -6.21 -4.61
CA PHE A 312 8.24 -7.51 -4.14
C PHE A 312 9.39 -8.52 -4.14
N ARG A 313 9.67 -9.11 -2.97
CA ARG A 313 10.77 -10.06 -2.78
C ARG A 313 10.20 -11.37 -2.24
N PRO A 314 10.10 -12.44 -3.06
CA PRO A 314 9.51 -13.71 -2.63
C PRO A 314 10.12 -14.32 -1.37
N GLY A 315 11.43 -14.18 -1.16
CA GLY A 315 12.08 -14.67 0.06
C GLY A 315 11.58 -13.97 1.34
N TRP A 316 11.29 -12.66 1.26
CA TRP A 316 10.69 -11.93 2.38
C TRP A 316 9.23 -12.31 2.58
N ALA A 317 8.48 -12.51 1.50
CA ALA A 317 7.11 -13.00 1.58
C ALA A 317 7.03 -14.38 2.28
N TRP A 318 7.95 -15.30 1.98
CA TRP A 318 8.10 -16.55 2.73
C TRP A 318 8.46 -16.34 4.19
N THR A 319 9.40 -15.43 4.48
CA THR A 319 9.79 -15.10 5.86
C THR A 319 8.60 -14.59 6.66
N PHE A 320 7.80 -13.68 6.10
CA PHE A 320 6.56 -13.23 6.73
C PHE A 320 5.56 -14.37 6.90
N GLY A 321 5.39 -15.23 5.88
CA GLY A 321 4.55 -16.43 5.97
C GLY A 321 4.93 -17.34 7.14
N LEU A 322 6.22 -17.66 7.29
CA LEU A 322 6.77 -18.49 8.37
C LEU A 322 6.50 -17.88 9.75
N VAL A 323 6.82 -16.58 9.92
CA VAL A 323 6.66 -15.88 11.19
C VAL A 323 5.19 -15.76 11.57
N LEU A 324 4.32 -15.38 10.64
CA LEU A 324 2.89 -15.23 10.89
C LEU A 324 2.22 -16.59 11.17
N ALA A 325 2.61 -17.65 10.47
CA ALA A 325 2.14 -19.00 10.78
C ALA A 325 2.57 -19.44 12.19
N GLY A 326 3.79 -19.10 12.62
CA GLY A 326 4.28 -19.34 13.97
C GLY A 326 3.47 -18.59 15.03
N LEU A 327 3.16 -17.31 14.80
CA LEU A 327 2.31 -16.53 15.69
C LEU A 327 0.90 -17.10 15.79
N GLY A 328 0.30 -17.50 14.66
CA GLY A 328 -1.01 -18.17 14.64
C GLY A 328 -1.01 -19.46 15.46
N ALA A 329 -0.02 -20.34 15.23
CA ALA A 329 0.13 -21.59 15.96
C ALA A 329 0.33 -21.38 17.47
N GLY A 330 1.11 -20.36 17.86
CA GLY A 330 1.30 -20.00 19.26
C GLY A 330 0.00 -19.57 19.93
N VAL A 331 -0.75 -18.66 19.31
CA VAL A 331 -2.02 -18.18 19.84
C VAL A 331 -3.07 -19.29 19.92
N GLU A 332 -3.16 -20.15 18.90
CA GLU A 332 -4.07 -21.30 18.89
C GLU A 332 -3.74 -22.27 20.03
N THR A 333 -2.45 -22.61 20.20
CA THR A 333 -1.97 -23.51 21.25
C THR A 333 -2.32 -22.96 22.64
N LEU A 334 -2.11 -21.65 22.87
CA LEU A 334 -2.50 -21.00 24.12
C LEU A 334 -4.02 -21.03 24.35
N GLY A 335 -4.81 -20.87 23.28
CA GLY A 335 -6.26 -21.01 23.36
C GLY A 335 -6.72 -22.41 23.74
N GLN A 336 -6.11 -23.44 23.14
CA GLN A 336 -6.38 -24.86 23.46
C GLN A 336 -6.01 -25.19 24.91
N ILE A 337 -4.84 -24.75 25.39
CA ILE A 337 -4.42 -24.92 26.79
C ILE A 337 -5.42 -24.25 27.75
N GLY A 338 -5.95 -23.07 27.39
CA GLY A 338 -6.94 -22.36 28.20
C GLY A 338 -8.27 -23.09 28.35
N VAL A 339 -8.62 -23.97 27.39
CA VAL A 339 -9.87 -24.75 27.39
C VAL A 339 -9.66 -26.13 28.00
N ASP A 340 -8.65 -26.87 27.52
CA ASP A 340 -8.45 -28.28 27.84
C ASP A 340 -7.50 -28.49 29.05
N GLY A 341 -6.83 -27.42 29.50
CA GLY A 341 -5.75 -27.47 30.47
C GLY A 341 -4.38 -27.75 29.83
N SER A 342 -3.29 -27.43 30.55
CA SER A 342 -1.94 -27.74 30.06
C SER A 342 -1.65 -29.23 30.22
N GLY A 343 -1.11 -29.84 29.16
CA GLY A 343 -0.59 -31.21 29.19
C GLY A 343 0.87 -31.28 29.70
N GLY A 344 1.44 -30.16 30.14
CA GLY A 344 2.85 -29.97 30.44
C GLY A 344 3.67 -29.51 29.22
N MET A 345 4.86 -28.96 29.48
CA MET A 345 5.69 -28.27 28.48
C MET A 345 5.93 -29.07 27.19
N ILE A 346 6.18 -30.39 27.30
CA ILE A 346 6.45 -31.25 26.13
C ILE A 346 5.19 -31.44 25.28
N ALA A 347 4.02 -31.62 25.91
CA ALA A 347 2.76 -31.77 25.19
C ALA A 347 2.38 -30.46 24.48
N ASP A 348 2.51 -29.33 25.18
CA ASP A 348 2.21 -28.00 24.66
C ASP A 348 3.14 -27.64 23.48
N LEU A 349 4.43 -27.97 23.56
CA LEU A 349 5.39 -27.78 22.46
C LEU A 349 5.06 -28.66 21.25
N ARG A 350 4.64 -29.92 21.46
CA ARG A 350 4.20 -30.81 20.37
C ARG A 350 2.94 -30.27 19.70
N MET A 351 2.01 -29.72 20.46
CA MET A 351 0.79 -29.09 19.94
C MET A 351 1.12 -27.88 19.08
N PHE A 352 1.99 -26.98 19.57
CA PHE A 352 2.51 -25.87 18.77
C PHE A 352 3.17 -26.32 17.47
N ALA A 353 4.08 -27.30 17.56
CA ALA A 353 4.81 -27.81 16.40
C ALA A 353 3.86 -28.43 15.35
N ARG A 354 2.83 -29.17 15.80
CA ARG A 354 1.78 -29.73 14.94
C ARG A 354 1.00 -28.63 14.22
N ASN A 355 0.47 -27.65 14.98
CA ASN A 355 -0.35 -26.58 14.43
C ASN A 355 0.47 -25.74 13.42
N TRP A 356 1.73 -25.45 13.76
CA TRP A 356 2.66 -24.77 12.84
C TRP A 356 2.93 -25.60 11.58
N LEU A 357 3.19 -26.90 11.70
CA LEU A 357 3.45 -27.78 10.56
C LEU A 357 2.25 -27.87 9.62
N PHE A 358 1.02 -27.93 10.14
CA PHE A 358 -0.18 -27.90 9.29
C PHE A 358 -0.37 -26.54 8.60
N ALA A 359 -0.06 -25.43 9.28
CA ALA A 359 -0.06 -24.12 8.63
C ALA A 359 0.97 -24.06 7.50
N MET A 360 2.16 -24.63 7.72
CA MET A 360 3.20 -24.77 6.70
C MET A 360 2.77 -25.66 5.53
N LEU A 361 2.09 -26.76 5.81
CA LEU A 361 1.54 -27.66 4.80
C LEU A 361 0.54 -26.91 3.91
N LEU A 362 -0.41 -26.16 4.50
CA LEU A 362 -1.40 -25.38 3.76
C LEU A 362 -0.72 -24.39 2.81
N ILE A 363 0.20 -23.55 3.29
CA ILE A 363 0.87 -22.55 2.44
C ILE A 363 1.83 -23.20 1.41
N GLY A 364 2.42 -24.34 1.75
CA GLY A 364 3.24 -25.15 0.83
C GLY A 364 2.43 -25.73 -0.33
N VAL A 365 1.26 -26.31 -0.03
CA VAL A 365 0.31 -26.82 -1.04
C VAL A 365 -0.18 -25.67 -1.92
N THR A 366 -0.56 -24.53 -1.34
CA THR A 366 -0.95 -23.34 -2.11
C THR A 366 0.16 -22.87 -3.05
N ARG A 367 1.42 -22.93 -2.62
CA ARG A 367 2.54 -22.63 -3.52
C ARG A 367 2.60 -23.63 -4.67
N ALA A 368 2.49 -24.92 -4.40
CA ALA A 368 2.50 -25.96 -5.43
C ALA A 368 1.33 -25.77 -6.43
N THR A 369 0.14 -25.44 -5.94
CA THR A 369 -1.03 -25.15 -6.78
C THR A 369 -0.79 -23.95 -7.69
N PHE A 370 -0.09 -22.89 -7.23
CA PHE A 370 0.32 -21.79 -8.11
C PHE A 370 1.38 -22.19 -9.14
N VAL A 371 2.31 -23.07 -8.80
CA VAL A 371 3.27 -23.61 -9.77
C VAL A 371 2.53 -24.38 -10.87
N TRP A 372 1.58 -25.24 -10.49
CA TRP A 372 0.70 -25.93 -11.42
C TRP A 372 -0.12 -24.95 -12.27
N PHE A 373 -0.76 -23.96 -11.64
CA PHE A 373 -1.53 -22.92 -12.29
C PHE A 373 -0.72 -22.17 -13.37
N ASN A 374 0.52 -21.80 -13.06
CA ASN A 374 1.40 -21.05 -13.97
C ASN A 374 2.04 -21.93 -15.07
N ALA A 375 2.03 -23.26 -14.90
CA ALA A 375 2.45 -24.20 -15.92
C ALA A 375 1.38 -24.43 -17.00
N LEU A 376 0.10 -24.25 -16.66
CA LEU A 376 -1.02 -24.48 -17.57
C LEU A 376 -1.26 -23.32 -18.55
N GLN A 377 -1.80 -23.68 -19.71
CA GLN A 377 -2.36 -22.72 -20.67
C GLN A 377 -3.52 -21.92 -20.03
N PRO A 378 -3.72 -20.65 -20.41
CA PRO A 378 -4.74 -19.79 -19.80
C PRO A 378 -6.15 -20.38 -19.75
N SER A 379 -6.55 -21.15 -20.76
CA SER A 379 -7.85 -21.83 -20.86
C SER A 379 -8.04 -22.95 -19.83
N MET A 380 -6.97 -23.55 -19.31
CA MET A 380 -7.03 -24.66 -18.35
C MET A 380 -6.88 -24.19 -16.90
N ARG A 381 -6.52 -22.92 -16.67
CA ARG A 381 -6.27 -22.39 -15.33
C ARG A 381 -7.51 -22.31 -14.44
N PHE A 382 -8.71 -22.54 -14.96
CA PHE A 382 -9.93 -22.56 -14.14
C PHE A 382 -9.93 -23.72 -13.14
N VAL A 383 -9.31 -24.86 -13.45
CA VAL A 383 -9.23 -26.01 -12.53
C VAL A 383 -8.37 -25.70 -11.30
N PRO A 384 -7.08 -25.33 -11.43
CA PRO A 384 -6.28 -24.94 -10.26
C PRO A 384 -6.83 -23.71 -9.56
N MET A 385 -7.57 -22.83 -10.24
CA MET A 385 -8.25 -21.72 -9.57
C MET A 385 -9.30 -22.20 -8.57
N LEU A 386 -10.05 -23.27 -8.89
CA LEU A 386 -11.00 -23.88 -7.94
C LEU A 386 -10.25 -24.40 -6.71
N VAL A 387 -9.15 -25.12 -6.92
CA VAL A 387 -8.30 -25.63 -5.84
C VAL A 387 -7.80 -24.48 -4.96
N LEU A 388 -7.30 -23.39 -5.54
CA LEU A 388 -6.90 -22.18 -4.80
C LEU A 388 -8.06 -21.56 -4.02
N GLN A 389 -9.29 -21.59 -4.53
CA GLN A 389 -10.46 -21.09 -3.79
C GLN A 389 -10.82 -22.00 -2.61
N VAL A 390 -10.70 -23.31 -2.78
CA VAL A 390 -10.92 -24.30 -1.72
C VAL A 390 -9.85 -24.17 -0.63
N GLU A 391 -8.57 -24.09 -1.00
CA GLU A 391 -7.46 -23.88 -0.04
C GLU A 391 -7.65 -22.60 0.78
N ARG A 392 -8.11 -21.53 0.12
CA ARG A 392 -8.33 -20.22 0.74
C ARG A 392 -9.50 -20.19 1.73
N THR A 393 -10.45 -21.14 1.65
CA THR A 393 -11.57 -21.22 2.58
C THR A 393 -11.51 -22.49 3.42
N LEU A 394 -11.72 -23.64 2.80
CA LEU A 394 -11.78 -24.94 3.47
C LEU A 394 -10.41 -25.47 3.89
N GLY A 395 -9.31 -24.98 3.30
CA GLY A 395 -7.95 -25.40 3.69
C GLY A 395 -7.61 -25.18 5.16
N TYR A 396 -8.30 -24.25 5.83
CA TYR A 396 -8.16 -23.99 7.27
C TYR A 396 -8.73 -25.10 8.15
N ALA A 397 -9.49 -26.05 7.58
CA ALA A 397 -9.91 -27.27 8.29
C ALA A 397 -8.72 -28.17 8.66
N LEU A 398 -7.53 -27.96 8.07
CA LEU A 398 -6.28 -28.58 8.54
C LEU A 398 -5.80 -28.00 9.87
N LEU A 399 -6.23 -26.79 10.22
CA LEU A 399 -5.74 -26.02 11.37
C LEU A 399 -6.76 -26.03 12.50
N LEU A 400 -8.03 -25.77 12.15
CA LEU A 400 -9.09 -25.55 13.13
C LEU A 400 -10.28 -26.46 12.83
N PRO A 401 -10.97 -26.95 13.87
CA PRO A 401 -12.19 -27.72 13.69
C PRO A 401 -13.29 -26.86 13.06
N THR A 402 -14.11 -27.47 12.21
CA THR A 402 -15.32 -26.86 11.63
C THR A 402 -16.47 -27.86 11.70
N GLY A 403 -17.67 -27.34 11.92
CA GLY A 403 -18.90 -28.12 11.76
C GLY A 403 -19.27 -28.32 10.29
N PRO A 404 -20.28 -29.17 10.00
CA PRO A 404 -20.81 -29.35 8.66
C PRO A 404 -21.33 -28.07 8.00
N VAL A 405 -21.95 -27.18 8.79
CA VAL A 405 -22.47 -25.87 8.32
C VAL A 405 -21.32 -24.96 7.89
N GLY A 406 -20.29 -24.78 8.73
CA GLY A 406 -19.07 -24.07 8.38
C GLY A 406 -18.36 -24.62 7.13
N ALA A 407 -18.24 -25.95 7.01
CA ALA A 407 -17.64 -26.58 5.83
C ALA A 407 -18.46 -26.29 4.55
N LEU A 408 -19.79 -26.38 4.65
CA LEU A 408 -20.69 -26.05 3.54
C LEU A 408 -20.59 -24.56 3.14
N LEU A 409 -20.50 -23.66 4.11
CA LEU A 409 -20.23 -22.23 3.86
C LEU A 409 -18.93 -22.04 3.07
N CYS A 410 -17.83 -22.69 3.47
CA CYS A 410 -16.55 -22.61 2.78
C CYS A 410 -16.62 -23.10 1.33
N ILE A 411 -17.30 -24.22 1.07
CA ILE A 411 -17.51 -24.78 -0.28
C ILE A 411 -18.32 -23.83 -1.13
N SER A 412 -19.45 -23.36 -0.60
CA SER A 412 -20.37 -22.46 -1.29
C SER A 412 -19.68 -21.15 -1.68
N HIS A 413 -18.86 -20.64 -0.78
CA HIS A 413 -18.04 -19.46 -1.02
C HIS A 413 -16.94 -19.70 -2.07
N ALA A 414 -16.25 -20.85 -2.02
CA ALA A 414 -15.22 -21.20 -3.00
C ALA A 414 -15.81 -21.27 -4.42
N ILE A 415 -16.97 -21.91 -4.58
CA ILE A 415 -17.69 -21.98 -5.86
C ILE A 415 -18.13 -20.59 -6.31
N GLY A 416 -18.74 -19.80 -5.41
CA GLY A 416 -19.17 -18.43 -5.72
C GLY A 416 -18.05 -17.53 -6.24
N ARG A 417 -16.80 -17.75 -5.80
CA ARG A 417 -15.61 -17.03 -6.29
C ARG A 417 -14.96 -17.64 -7.52
N TRP A 418 -15.07 -18.95 -7.68
CA TRP A 418 -14.54 -19.65 -8.83
C TRP A 418 -15.34 -19.34 -10.11
N MET A 419 -16.67 -19.27 -10.02
CA MET A 419 -17.55 -19.02 -11.17
C MET A 419 -17.25 -17.73 -11.95
N PRO A 420 -17.05 -16.54 -11.33
CA PRO A 420 -16.61 -15.34 -12.04
C PRO A 420 -15.31 -15.55 -12.84
N TYR A 421 -14.40 -16.38 -12.34
CA TYR A 421 -13.15 -16.67 -13.03
C TYR A 421 -13.36 -17.58 -14.24
N VAL A 422 -14.23 -18.59 -14.12
CA VAL A 422 -14.67 -19.42 -15.26
C VAL A 422 -15.26 -18.54 -16.36
N ILE A 423 -16.23 -17.68 -16.03
CA ILE A 423 -16.88 -16.76 -16.98
C ILE A 423 -15.85 -15.90 -17.71
N TYR A 424 -14.92 -15.29 -16.96
CA TYR A 424 -13.84 -14.50 -17.54
C TYR A 424 -12.95 -15.30 -18.51
N ARG A 425 -12.62 -16.55 -18.20
CA ARG A 425 -11.78 -17.40 -19.06
C ARG A 425 -12.47 -17.85 -20.34
N PHE A 426 -13.79 -17.92 -20.34
CA PHE A 426 -14.61 -18.22 -21.52
C PHE A 426 -15.18 -16.96 -22.20
N GLY A 427 -14.60 -15.78 -21.93
CA GLY A 427 -14.88 -14.54 -22.67
C GLY A 427 -16.04 -13.69 -22.14
N GLY A 428 -16.67 -14.06 -21.03
CA GLY A 428 -17.73 -13.26 -20.39
C GLY A 428 -17.20 -12.18 -19.45
N ASP A 429 -18.04 -11.20 -19.11
CA ASP A 429 -17.71 -10.19 -18.10
C ASP A 429 -17.99 -10.71 -16.68
N ARG A 430 -16.91 -11.00 -15.94
CA ARG A 430 -16.99 -11.42 -14.54
C ARG A 430 -17.59 -10.38 -13.59
N ARG A 431 -17.63 -9.10 -13.97
CA ARG A 431 -18.13 -8.01 -13.10
C ARG A 431 -19.65 -8.04 -12.96
N GLU A 432 -20.34 -8.65 -13.91
CA GLU A 432 -21.80 -8.75 -13.92
C GLU A 432 -22.30 -9.93 -13.08
N PHE A 433 -21.45 -10.92 -12.80
CA PHE A 433 -21.84 -12.12 -12.07
C PHE A 433 -22.06 -11.84 -10.57
N PRO A 434 -23.25 -12.13 -10.02
CA PRO A 434 -23.57 -11.90 -8.62
C PRO A 434 -22.98 -13.02 -7.74
N ALA A 435 -21.69 -12.96 -7.47
CA ALA A 435 -20.93 -13.99 -6.76
C ALA A 435 -21.52 -14.36 -5.38
N HIS A 436 -22.07 -13.38 -4.64
CA HIS A 436 -22.66 -13.63 -3.32
C HIS A 436 -24.01 -14.34 -3.42
N VAL A 437 -24.81 -14.01 -4.45
CA VAL A 437 -26.07 -14.71 -4.74
C VAL A 437 -25.76 -16.16 -5.11
N ALA A 438 -24.76 -16.39 -5.96
CA ALA A 438 -24.33 -17.74 -6.33
C ALA A 438 -23.89 -18.55 -5.10
N ALA A 439 -23.11 -17.96 -4.19
CA ALA A 439 -22.74 -18.62 -2.94
C ALA A 439 -23.95 -18.98 -2.06
N LEU A 440 -24.93 -18.07 -1.94
CA LEU A 440 -26.18 -18.36 -1.21
C LEU A 440 -26.97 -19.49 -1.87
N VAL A 441 -27.12 -19.49 -3.19
CA VAL A 441 -27.85 -20.54 -3.92
C VAL A 441 -27.17 -21.89 -3.74
N VAL A 442 -25.85 -21.96 -3.90
CA VAL A 442 -25.08 -23.21 -3.69
C VAL A 442 -25.27 -23.72 -2.26
N PHE A 443 -25.21 -22.82 -1.27
CA PHE A 443 -25.44 -23.18 0.13
C PHE A 443 -26.84 -23.77 0.33
N LEU A 444 -27.89 -23.11 -0.18
CA LEU A 444 -29.28 -23.56 -0.06
C LEU A 444 -29.56 -24.86 -0.80
N MET A 445 -28.86 -25.13 -1.92
CA MET A 445 -29.00 -26.38 -2.66
C MET A 445 -28.32 -27.56 -1.95
N CYS A 446 -27.14 -27.32 -1.37
CA CYS A 446 -26.35 -28.38 -0.74
C CYS A 446 -26.78 -28.66 0.70
N PHE A 447 -27.40 -27.70 1.40
CA PHE A 447 -27.84 -27.90 2.80
C PHE A 447 -28.85 -29.05 2.96
N PRO A 448 -29.92 -29.18 2.12
CA PRO A 448 -30.81 -30.34 2.18
C PRO A 448 -30.10 -31.67 1.94
N LEU A 449 -29.11 -31.71 1.04
CA LEU A 449 -28.32 -32.91 0.78
C LEU A 449 -27.52 -33.33 2.02
N LEU A 450 -26.97 -32.35 2.74
CA LEU A 450 -26.27 -32.57 4.00
C LEU A 450 -27.20 -33.17 5.06
N VAL A 451 -28.41 -32.60 5.21
CA VAL A 451 -29.43 -33.12 6.15
C VAL A 451 -29.82 -34.56 5.81
N ILE A 452 -30.03 -34.86 4.52
CA ILE A 452 -30.37 -36.22 4.06
C ILE A 452 -29.21 -37.20 4.33
N SER A 453 -27.96 -36.77 4.09
CA SER A 453 -26.79 -37.62 4.23
C SER A 453 -26.46 -37.96 5.68
N ASP A 454 -26.63 -37.03 6.62
CA ASP A 454 -26.26 -37.24 8.02
C ASP A 454 -27.28 -38.11 8.79
N ARG A 455 -28.45 -38.40 8.18
CA ARG A 455 -29.56 -39.18 8.75
C ARG A 455 -30.08 -38.67 10.10
N ARG A 456 -29.67 -37.47 10.51
CA ARG A 456 -30.16 -36.80 11.72
C ARG A 456 -31.47 -36.06 11.42
N PRO A 457 -32.34 -35.88 12.43
CA PRO A 457 -33.50 -35.02 12.30
C PRO A 457 -33.08 -33.62 11.82
N ALA A 458 -33.79 -33.07 10.82
CA ALA A 458 -33.50 -31.73 10.28
C ALA A 458 -33.46 -30.65 11.38
N THR A 459 -34.21 -30.85 12.46
CA THR A 459 -34.24 -29.98 13.64
C THR A 459 -32.90 -29.87 14.36
N GLU A 460 -32.06 -30.90 14.33
CA GLU A 460 -30.71 -30.85 14.93
C GLU A 460 -29.73 -30.00 14.11
N MET A 461 -30.02 -29.82 12.81
CA MET A 461 -29.23 -28.98 11.91
C MET A 461 -29.67 -27.51 11.92
N LEU A 462 -30.81 -27.20 12.54
CA LEU A 462 -31.30 -25.83 12.76
C LEU A 462 -30.59 -25.17 13.94
N THR A 463 -29.26 -25.07 13.84
CA THR A 463 -28.41 -24.48 14.88
C THR A 463 -28.38 -22.95 14.79
N PRO A 464 -28.03 -22.25 15.87
CA PRO A 464 -27.72 -20.82 15.80
C PRO A 464 -26.64 -20.48 14.77
N GLU A 465 -25.69 -21.40 14.53
CA GLU A 465 -24.67 -21.28 13.49
C GLU A 465 -25.30 -21.13 12.10
N LEU A 466 -26.23 -22.02 11.75
CA LEU A 466 -26.95 -21.93 10.48
C LEU A 466 -27.66 -20.59 10.32
N GLY A 467 -28.34 -20.12 11.37
CA GLY A 467 -29.04 -18.84 11.36
C GLY A 467 -28.11 -17.65 11.07
N VAL A 468 -26.96 -17.58 11.74
CA VAL A 468 -25.96 -16.51 11.53
C VAL A 468 -25.34 -16.60 10.12
N VAL A 469 -25.05 -17.81 9.65
CA VAL A 469 -24.50 -18.03 8.30
C VAL A 469 -25.50 -17.62 7.20
N LEU A 470 -26.77 -17.99 7.33
CA LEU A 470 -27.82 -17.59 6.39
C LEU A 470 -28.04 -16.09 6.40
N LEU A 471 -28.03 -15.44 7.58
CA LEU A 471 -28.11 -13.99 7.68
C LEU A 471 -26.94 -13.31 6.96
N TYR A 472 -25.72 -13.78 7.20
CA TYR A 472 -24.53 -13.25 6.54
C TYR A 472 -24.61 -13.39 5.00
N LEU A 473 -24.92 -14.59 4.50
CA LEU A 473 -25.05 -14.84 3.06
C LEU A 473 -26.19 -14.03 2.45
N GLY A 474 -27.33 -13.91 3.14
CA GLY A 474 -28.48 -13.12 2.73
C GLY A 474 -28.16 -11.63 2.60
N LEU A 475 -27.51 -11.04 3.61
CA LEU A 475 -27.08 -9.63 3.57
C LEU A 475 -26.09 -9.37 2.43
N ARG A 476 -25.17 -10.30 2.17
CA ARG A 476 -24.20 -10.20 1.06
C ARG A 476 -24.87 -10.34 -0.31
N ALA A 477 -25.77 -11.30 -0.47
CA ALA A 477 -26.55 -11.50 -1.69
C ALA A 477 -27.46 -10.29 -1.99
N ALA A 478 -28.11 -9.73 -0.97
CA ALA A 478 -28.94 -8.52 -1.11
C ALA A 478 -28.13 -7.32 -1.60
N LYS A 479 -26.88 -7.17 -1.14
CA LYS A 479 -25.97 -6.12 -1.62
C LYS A 479 -25.63 -6.26 -3.10
N ASP A 480 -25.38 -7.48 -3.59
CA ASP A 480 -25.13 -7.74 -5.02
C ASP A 480 -26.36 -7.39 -5.88
N MET A 481 -27.55 -7.80 -5.43
CA MET A 481 -28.81 -7.49 -6.11
C MET A 481 -29.08 -5.99 -6.17
N ALA A 482 -28.85 -5.26 -5.08
CA ALA A 482 -28.99 -3.81 -5.04
C ALA A 482 -28.03 -3.11 -6.04
N ARG A 483 -26.78 -3.59 -6.12
CA ARG A 483 -25.79 -3.09 -7.07
C ARG A 483 -26.25 -3.30 -8.52
N GLN A 484 -26.70 -4.51 -8.87
CA GLN A 484 -27.19 -4.80 -10.22
C GLN A 484 -28.40 -3.93 -10.60
N ARG A 485 -29.33 -3.71 -9.67
CA ARG A 485 -30.50 -2.85 -9.91
C ARG A 485 -30.08 -1.40 -10.21
N SER A 486 -29.09 -0.88 -9.50
CA SER A 486 -28.55 0.47 -9.74
C SER A 486 -27.86 0.60 -11.11
N SER A 487 -27.10 -0.42 -11.52
CA SER A 487 -26.44 -0.44 -12.84
C SER A 487 -27.43 -0.56 -13.99
N GLY A 488 -28.47 -1.39 -13.85
CA GLY A 488 -29.52 -1.55 -14.87
C GLY A 488 -30.34 -0.27 -15.09
N LEU A 489 -30.62 0.49 -14.02
CA LEU A 489 -31.28 1.79 -14.12
C LEU A 489 -30.40 2.82 -14.86
N SER A 490 -29.10 2.86 -14.58
CA SER A 490 -28.17 3.75 -15.28
C SER A 490 -28.04 3.42 -16.77
N LEU A 491 -28.11 2.14 -17.14
CA LEU A 491 -28.05 1.73 -18.55
C LEU A 491 -29.33 2.14 -19.29
N ARG A 492 -30.50 1.94 -18.67
CA ARG A 492 -31.79 2.38 -19.23
C ARG A 492 -31.84 3.89 -19.43
N ALA A 493 -31.35 4.66 -18.46
CA ALA A 493 -31.28 6.12 -18.54
C ALA A 493 -30.28 6.65 -19.59
N LYS A 494 -29.32 5.83 -20.05
CA LYS A 494 -28.42 6.19 -21.17
C LYS A 494 -29.00 5.83 -22.54
N LEU A 495 -29.99 4.95 -22.57
CA LEU A 495 -30.65 4.46 -23.78
C LEU A 495 -31.98 5.18 -24.07
N SER A 496 -32.56 5.83 -23.05
CA SER A 496 -33.63 6.83 -23.16
C SER A 496 -33.04 8.22 -23.37
#